data_AF-A0A843G5J1-F1
#
_entry.id   AF-A0A843G5J1-F1
#
_cell.length_a   1.000
_cell.length_b   1.000
_cell.length_c   1.000
_cell.angle_alpha   90.00
_cell.angle_beta   90.00
_cell.angle_gamma   90.00
#
_symmetry.space_group_name_H-M   'P 1'
#
loop_
_entity.id
_entity.type
_entity.pdbx_description
1 polymer ?
#
loop_
_entity_poly.entity_id
_entity_poly.type
_entity_poly.pdbx_seq_one_letter_code
_entity_poly.pdbx_strand_id
1 'polypeptide(L)'
;DNVENISFINNTITVDSLNYALVLNNSKINMVDNLIIINEYNPAILNDNGSYILYGENIIRTLADIDIESLNDSILKITVFIVSDDNYDSIFNSAGNFHDDFDIAIGDTLKIANLTNKTIRIDIPLIISSYKDSIISNSTIILEDMASSTNISDLRFKLENANHNKDFSFIIIKDGVSNLIIENNHFDVSNLIGDSKLSAKKIIGSDESAANIRILNNAFNLSGDSNSISAISALNEGFSSYDDITNTLTVLNNKISISNSREDGFSYGINLVNSLNPKISSNSIDVIGDTAFGLYLNKVSRPDIADNEIYENNALVSIVHSDNPTNDIQSAIDSAKDGDTIYLGNGLYAIKDSITVNKSVSIVGGRLLDNIDSNSNPLVSNDNPLFIVSGKNTVNFINMTLILDNNDLFALSKISNSTNPVGIDYPTINIKGADFQKRNDAVDGESISLVKSISERPIFESINNVNIEKSNLIEGMSQVEYYTFNDSSSNEINFNNGIKTII
;
A
#
# COMPACT_ATOMS: atom_id res chain seq x y z
N ASP A 1 14.52 -49.45 24.85
CA ASP A 1 15.44 -50.01 25.87
C ASP A 1 15.78 -51.49 25.68
N ASN A 2 16.37 -51.84 24.53
CA ASN A 2 17.31 -52.96 24.31
C ASN A 2 17.45 -53.26 22.80
N VAL A 3 17.62 -52.21 22.00
CA VAL A 3 18.09 -52.34 20.62
C VAL A 3 19.45 -51.66 20.61
N GLU A 4 20.51 -52.45 20.65
CA GLU A 4 21.86 -51.93 20.93
C GLU A 4 22.52 -51.30 19.70
N ASN A 5 22.01 -51.52 18.49
CA ASN A 5 22.45 -50.83 17.26
C ASN A 5 21.30 -50.82 16.23
N ILE A 6 20.96 -49.64 15.71
CA ILE A 6 20.13 -49.51 14.51
C ILE A 6 21.00 -48.82 13.46
N SER A 7 21.38 -49.56 12.41
CA SER A 7 22.06 -49.01 11.24
C SER A 7 21.07 -48.95 10.09
N PHE A 8 20.91 -47.76 9.52
CA PHE A 8 20.26 -47.57 8.23
C PHE A 8 21.38 -47.46 7.19
N ILE A 9 21.44 -48.43 6.28
CA ILE A 9 22.38 -48.44 5.14
C ILE A 9 21.53 -48.52 3.87
N ASN A 10 21.69 -47.57 2.94
CA ASN A 10 20.95 -47.50 1.68
C ASN A 10 19.43 -47.39 1.80
N ASN A 11 18.92 -46.70 2.83
CA ASN A 11 17.48 -46.45 2.95
C ASN A 11 17.12 -45.11 2.31
N THR A 12 15.98 -45.09 1.61
CA THR A 12 15.31 -43.86 1.20
C THR A 12 14.14 -43.63 2.14
N ILE A 13 14.16 -42.49 2.84
CA ILE A 13 13.02 -42.06 3.66
C ILE A 13 12.37 -40.92 2.88
N THR A 14 11.19 -41.17 2.33
CA THR A 14 10.36 -40.18 1.65
C THR A 14 9.24 -39.78 2.59
N VAL A 15 9.11 -38.48 2.86
CA VAL A 15 8.13 -37.94 3.79
C VAL A 15 7.25 -36.93 3.04
N ASP A 16 6.03 -37.32 2.70
CA ASP A 16 5.06 -36.50 1.95
C ASP A 16 3.93 -36.00 2.87
N SER A 17 4.21 -35.18 3.88
CA SER A 17 3.13 -34.47 4.60
C SER A 17 3.57 -33.22 5.35
N LEU A 18 2.63 -32.27 5.49
CA LEU A 18 2.80 -30.87 5.90
C LEU A 18 3.36 -30.59 7.29
N ASN A 19 3.56 -31.58 8.17
CA ASN A 19 4.16 -31.37 9.50
C ASN A 19 4.80 -32.66 10.03
N TYR A 20 6.13 -32.72 10.07
CA TYR A 20 6.86 -33.76 10.81
C TYR A 20 8.04 -33.17 11.59
N ALA A 21 8.36 -33.81 12.71
CA ALA A 21 9.67 -33.75 13.34
C ALA A 21 10.27 -35.15 13.28
N LEU A 22 11.38 -35.33 12.55
CA LEU A 22 12.16 -36.56 12.63
C LEU A 22 13.03 -36.46 13.89
N VAL A 23 12.56 -37.07 14.98
CA VAL A 23 13.30 -37.15 16.25
C VAL A 23 14.09 -38.44 16.28
N LEU A 24 15.39 -38.35 16.01
CA LEU A 24 16.31 -39.48 16.14
C LEU A 24 16.87 -39.50 17.57
N ASN A 25 16.06 -39.99 18.52
CA ASN A 25 16.46 -40.10 19.92
C ASN A 25 17.30 -41.37 20.14
N ASN A 26 18.56 -41.33 19.71
CA ASN A 26 19.59 -42.19 20.29
C ASN A 26 20.98 -41.68 19.93
N SER A 27 21.86 -41.55 20.93
CA SER A 27 23.25 -41.12 20.78
C SER A 27 24.15 -42.14 20.05
N LYS A 28 23.57 -43.10 19.30
CA LYS A 28 24.26 -44.24 18.66
C LYS A 28 23.70 -44.62 17.29
N ILE A 29 22.94 -43.73 16.63
CA ILE A 29 22.46 -44.00 15.27
C ILE A 29 23.59 -43.68 14.28
N ASN A 30 24.02 -44.69 13.53
CA ASN A 30 25.01 -44.55 12.46
C ASN A 30 24.27 -44.56 11.12
N MET A 31 24.21 -43.41 10.44
CA MET A 31 23.63 -43.28 9.10
C MET A 31 24.77 -43.23 8.09
N VAL A 32 24.85 -44.25 7.22
CA VAL A 32 25.82 -44.31 6.12
C VAL A 32 25.02 -44.48 4.83
N ASP A 33 25.24 -43.60 3.86
CA ASP A 33 24.63 -43.67 2.52
C ASP A 33 23.09 -43.70 2.50
N ASN A 34 22.41 -42.82 3.25
CA ASN A 34 20.96 -42.67 3.18
C ASN A 34 20.57 -41.38 2.46
N LEU A 35 19.55 -41.47 1.60
CA LEU A 35 18.98 -40.33 0.88
C LEU A 35 17.66 -39.94 1.55
N ILE A 36 17.63 -38.78 2.20
CA ILE A 36 16.39 -38.22 2.74
C ILE A 36 15.86 -37.21 1.73
N ILE A 37 14.71 -37.51 1.14
CA ILE A 37 14.03 -36.61 0.20
C ILE A 37 12.89 -35.95 0.98
N ILE A 38 13.03 -34.65 1.24
CA ILE A 38 12.00 -33.85 1.90
C ILE A 38 11.36 -32.97 0.83
N ASN A 39 10.16 -33.35 0.42
CA ASN A 39 9.37 -32.58 -0.53
C ASN A 39 8.55 -31.56 0.27
N GLU A 40 8.99 -30.31 0.26
CA GLU A 40 8.27 -29.10 0.70
C GLU A 40 8.40 -28.64 2.19
N TYR A 41 8.54 -27.30 2.32
CA TYR A 41 8.59 -26.38 3.48
C TYR A 41 9.20 -26.84 4.84
N ASN A 42 10.35 -26.22 5.16
CA ASN A 42 10.99 -26.06 6.49
C ASN A 42 11.03 -27.30 7.43
N PRO A 43 11.95 -28.26 7.21
CA PRO A 43 12.21 -29.31 8.19
C PRO A 43 13.16 -28.83 9.31
N ALA A 44 12.83 -29.20 10.56
CA ALA A 44 13.77 -29.16 11.70
C ALA A 44 14.19 -30.60 12.05
N ILE A 45 15.49 -30.84 12.22
CA ILE A 45 16.04 -32.12 12.68
C ILE A 45 16.61 -31.91 14.08
N LEU A 46 16.05 -32.60 15.07
CA LEU A 46 16.45 -32.48 16.48
C LEU A 46 17.25 -33.71 16.92
N ASN A 47 18.44 -33.48 17.47
CA ASN A 47 19.22 -34.44 18.26
C ASN A 47 19.58 -33.78 19.61
N ASP A 48 19.61 -34.57 20.68
CA ASP A 48 19.77 -34.14 22.08
C ASP A 48 21.12 -33.45 22.40
N ASN A 49 22.03 -33.31 21.42
CA ASN A 49 23.33 -32.65 21.59
C ASN A 49 23.59 -31.46 20.65
N GLY A 50 22.61 -31.03 19.85
CA GLY A 50 22.78 -29.91 18.93
C GLY A 50 21.55 -29.79 18.05
N SER A 51 20.96 -28.59 18.02
CA SER A 51 19.81 -28.32 17.15
C SER A 51 20.33 -28.11 15.72
N TYR A 52 19.81 -28.86 14.75
CA TYR A 52 20.11 -28.65 13.33
C TYR A 52 18.88 -28.01 12.67
N ILE A 53 19.06 -26.82 12.08
CA ILE A 53 18.03 -26.18 11.26
C ILE A 53 18.66 -25.89 9.89
N LEU A 54 18.12 -26.53 8.85
CA LEU A 54 18.44 -26.23 7.46
C LEU A 54 17.33 -25.33 6.91
N TYR A 55 17.66 -24.08 6.58
CA TYR A 55 16.76 -23.19 5.85
C TYR A 55 17.12 -23.15 4.36
N GLY A 56 16.12 -23.30 3.48
CA GLY A 56 16.13 -22.75 2.13
C GLY A 56 15.87 -23.72 0.97
N GLU A 57 14.94 -23.33 0.09
CA GLU A 57 14.63 -23.96 -1.21
C GLU A 57 15.79 -23.92 -2.23
N ASN A 58 16.88 -23.17 -1.96
CA ASN A 58 18.02 -23.03 -2.86
C ASN A 58 19.21 -23.95 -2.57
N ILE A 59 19.19 -24.71 -1.47
CA ILE A 59 20.30 -25.66 -1.17
C ILE A 59 20.16 -26.94 -2.00
N ILE A 60 18.95 -27.29 -2.45
CA ILE A 60 18.68 -28.59 -3.08
C ILE A 60 19.25 -28.69 -4.51
N ARG A 61 19.45 -27.56 -5.22
CA ARG A 61 19.96 -27.61 -6.61
C ARG A 61 21.47 -27.76 -6.75
N THR A 62 22.23 -27.65 -5.66
CA THR A 62 23.70 -27.69 -5.70
C THR A 62 24.29 -28.88 -4.94
N LEU A 63 23.46 -29.85 -4.53
CA LEU A 63 23.90 -31.01 -3.74
C LEU A 63 24.35 -32.23 -4.56
N ALA A 64 24.31 -32.17 -5.90
CA ALA A 64 24.76 -33.29 -6.75
C ALA A 64 26.30 -33.47 -6.77
N ASP A 65 27.05 -32.44 -6.36
CA ASP A 65 28.53 -32.43 -6.41
C ASP A 65 29.19 -32.15 -5.05
N ILE A 66 28.45 -32.18 -3.94
CA ILE A 66 29.04 -31.98 -2.60
C ILE A 66 29.45 -33.33 -2.01
N ASP A 67 30.76 -33.48 -1.83
CA ASP A 67 31.36 -34.59 -1.11
C ASP A 67 30.87 -34.60 0.35
N ILE A 68 30.06 -35.59 0.71
CA ILE A 68 29.43 -35.71 2.03
C ILE A 68 30.49 -35.84 3.15
N GLU A 69 31.69 -36.35 2.85
CA GLU A 69 32.78 -36.37 3.82
C GLU A 69 33.30 -34.96 4.16
N SER A 70 33.16 -33.97 3.26
CA SER A 70 33.51 -32.57 3.54
C SER A 70 32.47 -31.83 4.40
N LEU A 71 31.25 -32.35 4.51
CA LEU A 71 30.17 -31.79 5.33
C LEU A 71 30.25 -32.20 6.82
N ASN A 72 30.96 -33.27 7.17
CA ASN A 72 31.16 -33.68 8.56
C ASN A 72 31.96 -32.67 9.40
N ASP A 73 32.80 -31.85 8.74
CA ASP A 73 33.54 -30.75 9.40
C ASP A 73 32.78 -29.41 9.32
N SER A 74 31.65 -29.36 8.62
CA SER A 74 30.83 -28.15 8.39
C SER A 74 29.51 -28.20 9.16
N ILE A 75 29.54 -28.67 10.41
CA ILE A 75 28.38 -28.55 11.31
C ILE A 75 28.18 -27.06 11.60
N LEU A 76 27.19 -26.46 10.94
CA LEU A 76 26.78 -25.08 11.20
C LEU A 76 26.21 -25.03 12.62
N LYS A 77 27.03 -24.59 13.57
CA LYS A 77 26.62 -24.43 14.96
C LYS A 77 25.80 -23.15 15.06
N ILE A 78 24.47 -23.28 15.02
CA ILE A 78 23.57 -22.16 15.29
C ILE A 78 23.66 -21.82 16.78
N THR A 79 24.16 -20.63 17.06
CA THR A 79 24.30 -20.10 18.41
C THR A 79 23.17 -19.12 18.71
N VAL A 80 22.71 -19.10 19.96
CA VAL A 80 21.68 -18.18 20.44
C VAL A 80 22.31 -17.17 21.39
N PHE A 81 22.22 -15.90 21.03
CA PHE A 81 22.69 -14.78 21.84
C PHE A 81 21.52 -14.01 22.42
N ILE A 82 21.56 -13.68 23.71
CA ILE A 82 20.54 -12.82 24.34
C ILE A 82 21.12 -11.42 24.49
N VAL A 83 20.46 -10.41 23.92
CA VAL A 83 20.88 -9.00 24.01
C VAL A 83 19.94 -8.27 24.95
N SER A 84 20.50 -7.53 25.90
CA SER A 84 19.80 -6.72 26.87
C SER A 84 20.60 -5.44 27.15
N ASP A 85 20.00 -4.48 27.86
CA ASP A 85 20.75 -3.29 28.31
C ASP A 85 22.01 -3.63 29.11
N ASP A 86 22.00 -4.71 29.91
CA ASP A 86 23.10 -5.09 30.81
C ASP A 86 24.35 -5.62 30.08
N ASN A 87 24.18 -6.22 28.90
CA ASN A 87 25.26 -6.84 28.15
C ASN A 87 25.45 -6.25 26.75
N TYR A 88 24.68 -5.22 26.39
CA TYR A 88 24.76 -4.59 25.08
C TYR A 88 26.19 -4.19 24.71
N ASP A 89 26.90 -3.48 25.60
CA ASP A 89 28.25 -2.98 25.32
C ASP A 89 29.31 -4.10 25.19
N SER A 90 28.99 -5.33 25.61
CA SER A 90 29.86 -6.51 25.41
C SER A 90 29.66 -7.20 24.06
N ILE A 91 28.56 -6.91 23.37
CA ILE A 91 28.18 -7.49 22.08
C ILE A 91 28.38 -6.47 20.97
N PHE A 92 27.94 -5.23 21.22
CA PHE A 92 27.94 -4.13 20.27
C PHE A 92 28.82 -2.98 20.73
N ASN A 93 29.41 -2.27 19.76
CA ASN A 93 30.08 -1.01 20.01
C ASN A 93 29.08 0.17 20.10
N SER A 94 29.59 1.38 20.34
CA SER A 94 28.76 2.58 20.48
C SER A 94 28.03 3.02 19.20
N ALA A 95 28.47 2.55 18.02
CA ALA A 95 27.80 2.78 16.75
C ALA A 95 26.70 1.73 16.46
N GLY A 96 26.66 0.64 17.23
CA GLY A 96 25.70 -0.44 17.09
C GLY A 96 26.17 -1.66 16.31
N ASN A 97 27.41 -1.68 15.82
CA ASN A 97 27.97 -2.85 15.14
C ASN A 97 28.42 -3.87 16.17
N PHE A 98 28.44 -5.16 15.80
CA PHE A 98 29.14 -6.18 16.59
C PHE A 98 30.60 -5.77 16.81
N HIS A 99 31.19 -6.16 17.95
CA HIS A 99 32.64 -6.04 18.11
C HIS A 99 33.36 -6.98 17.13
N ASP A 100 34.53 -6.57 16.63
CA ASP A 100 35.30 -7.34 15.64
C ASP A 100 35.67 -8.76 16.10
N ASP A 101 35.73 -8.99 17.41
CA ASP A 101 36.03 -10.27 18.06
C ASP A 101 34.78 -11.04 18.53
N PHE A 102 33.58 -10.53 18.25
CA PHE A 102 32.34 -11.21 18.59
C PHE A 102 32.05 -12.33 17.59
N ASP A 103 32.03 -13.58 18.07
CA ASP A 103 31.83 -14.78 17.25
C ASP A 103 30.35 -14.97 16.86
N ILE A 104 29.89 -14.18 15.88
CA ILE A 104 28.55 -14.27 15.27
C ILE A 104 28.67 -14.83 13.84
N ALA A 105 27.82 -15.82 13.51
CA ALA A 105 27.81 -16.47 12.21
C ALA A 105 26.45 -16.33 11.50
N ILE A 106 26.44 -16.62 10.19
CA ILE A 106 25.23 -16.64 9.38
C ILE A 106 24.23 -17.65 9.96
N GLY A 107 22.98 -17.21 10.13
CA GLY A 107 21.89 -18.05 10.64
C GLY A 107 21.82 -18.14 12.17
N ASP A 108 22.73 -17.51 12.89
CA ASP A 108 22.64 -17.39 14.35
C ASP A 108 21.38 -16.63 14.77
N THR A 109 20.96 -16.87 16.02
CA THR A 109 19.76 -16.26 16.59
C THR A 109 20.12 -15.17 17.60
N LEU A 110 19.60 -13.97 17.38
CA LEU A 110 19.64 -12.86 18.32
C LEU A 110 18.30 -12.72 19.03
N LYS A 111 18.26 -13.10 20.31
CA LYS A 111 17.10 -12.96 21.20
C LYS A 111 17.16 -11.61 21.91
N ILE A 112 16.26 -10.69 21.58
CA ILE A 112 16.26 -9.34 22.16
C ILE A 112 15.42 -9.32 23.44
N ALA A 113 16.09 -9.08 24.57
CA ALA A 113 15.47 -8.78 25.84
C ALA A 113 15.14 -7.27 25.94
N ASN A 114 14.88 -6.75 27.15
CA ASN A 114 14.61 -5.32 27.32
C ASN A 114 15.82 -4.50 26.87
N LEU A 115 15.57 -3.53 26.00
CA LEU A 115 16.60 -2.70 25.39
C LEU A 115 16.11 -1.27 25.27
N THR A 116 16.94 -0.30 25.65
CA THR A 116 16.54 1.10 25.76
C THR A 116 17.56 2.06 25.15
N ASN A 117 17.12 2.92 24.24
CA ASN A 117 17.97 3.93 23.58
C ASN A 117 19.23 3.33 22.91
N LYS A 118 19.09 2.19 22.24
CA LYS A 118 20.19 1.49 21.56
C LYS A 118 19.96 1.44 20.05
N THR A 119 21.05 1.23 19.31
CA THR A 119 21.01 1.04 17.86
C THR A 119 21.68 -0.28 17.53
N ILE A 120 20.99 -1.25 16.97
CA ILE A 120 21.59 -2.52 16.53
C ILE A 120 21.80 -2.44 15.02
N ARG A 121 23.04 -2.61 14.56
CA ARG A 121 23.38 -2.70 13.14
C ARG A 121 23.72 -4.14 12.80
N ILE A 122 23.01 -4.67 11.81
CA ILE A 122 23.16 -6.05 11.35
C ILE A 122 23.68 -5.98 9.92
N ASP A 123 24.80 -6.64 9.69
CA ASP A 123 25.49 -6.79 8.40
C ASP A 123 25.78 -8.28 8.13
N ILE A 124 24.99 -9.18 8.72
CA ILE A 124 25.07 -10.62 8.48
C ILE A 124 23.65 -11.20 8.56
N PRO A 125 23.29 -12.25 7.79
CA PRO A 125 21.95 -12.81 7.86
C PRO A 125 21.70 -13.49 9.20
N LEU A 126 20.67 -13.05 9.94
CA LEU A 126 20.34 -13.56 11.28
C LEU A 126 18.86 -13.90 11.46
N ILE A 127 18.56 -14.62 12.53
CA ILE A 127 17.21 -14.73 13.08
C ILE A 127 17.11 -13.82 14.30
N ILE A 128 16.31 -12.76 14.22
CA ILE A 128 16.12 -11.81 15.31
C ILE A 128 14.71 -12.00 15.86
N SER A 129 14.61 -12.28 17.16
CA SER A 129 13.31 -12.48 17.80
C SER A 129 13.29 -12.09 19.26
N SER A 130 12.11 -12.03 19.87
CA SER A 130 12.00 -11.60 21.27
C SER A 130 12.52 -12.66 22.23
N TYR A 131 13.12 -12.19 23.33
CA TYR A 131 13.31 -12.96 24.55
C TYR A 131 12.15 -12.69 25.51
N LYS A 132 11.20 -13.63 25.59
CA LYS A 132 9.97 -13.48 26.43
C LYS A 132 9.15 -12.26 25.99
N ASP A 133 8.48 -11.58 26.93
CA ASP A 133 7.63 -10.40 26.68
C ASP A 133 8.43 -9.09 26.71
N SER A 134 9.65 -9.11 26.17
CA SER A 134 10.57 -7.97 26.25
C SER A 134 10.15 -6.78 25.39
N ILE A 135 10.54 -5.59 25.83
CA ILE A 135 10.22 -4.33 25.17
C ILE A 135 11.50 -3.65 24.68
N ILE A 136 11.51 -3.31 23.40
CA ILE A 136 12.55 -2.51 22.73
C ILE A 136 12.09 -1.06 22.72
N SER A 137 12.58 -0.27 23.68
CA SER A 137 12.19 1.12 23.88
C SER A 137 13.15 2.09 23.20
N ASN A 138 12.63 3.03 22.40
CA ASN A 138 13.39 4.11 21.77
C ASN A 138 14.66 3.63 21.04
N SER A 139 14.63 2.42 20.48
CA SER A 139 15.80 1.77 19.88
C SER A 139 15.52 1.42 18.43
N THR A 140 16.59 1.31 17.64
CA THR A 140 16.52 1.07 16.20
C THR A 140 17.30 -0.18 15.82
N ILE A 141 16.77 -0.98 14.90
CA ILE A 141 17.49 -2.04 14.20
C ILE A 141 17.74 -1.55 12.77
N ILE A 142 18.98 -1.61 12.32
CA ILE A 142 19.41 -1.21 10.97
C ILE A 142 19.97 -2.47 10.28
N LEU A 143 19.40 -2.82 9.13
CA LEU A 143 19.89 -3.87 8.27
C LEU A 143 20.75 -3.24 7.17
N GLU A 144 22.02 -3.59 7.12
CA GLU A 144 23.01 -3.15 6.13
C GLU A 144 23.21 -4.19 5.02
N ASP A 145 23.97 -3.87 3.98
CA ASP A 145 24.04 -4.56 2.67
C ASP A 145 24.17 -6.10 2.75
N MET A 146 24.84 -6.63 3.78
CA MET A 146 25.07 -8.07 3.98
C MET A 146 24.00 -8.76 4.86
N ALA A 147 22.99 -8.05 5.35
CA ALA A 147 21.91 -8.59 6.19
C ALA A 147 20.78 -9.28 5.42
N SER A 148 20.94 -9.48 4.12
CA SER A 148 19.95 -10.17 3.27
C SER A 148 19.60 -11.55 3.83
N SER A 149 18.34 -11.97 3.73
CA SER A 149 17.82 -13.23 4.35
C SER A 149 17.67 -13.20 5.87
N THR A 150 17.72 -12.02 6.50
CA THR A 150 17.36 -11.87 7.92
C THR A 150 15.85 -12.05 8.16
N ASN A 151 15.49 -12.76 9.24
CA ASN A 151 14.12 -12.85 9.75
C ASN A 151 13.99 -12.04 11.06
N ILE A 152 13.01 -11.14 11.15
CA ILE A 152 12.68 -10.37 12.35
C ILE A 152 11.26 -10.69 12.80
N SER A 153 11.11 -11.32 13.97
CA SER A 153 9.81 -11.80 14.45
C SER A 153 9.54 -11.57 15.94
N ASP A 154 8.26 -11.47 16.27
CA ASP A 154 7.74 -11.45 17.64
C ASP A 154 8.32 -10.33 18.55
N LEU A 155 8.86 -9.25 17.98
CA LEU A 155 9.40 -8.12 18.74
C LEU A 155 8.30 -7.13 19.14
N ARG A 156 8.47 -6.50 20.31
CA ARG A 156 7.64 -5.39 20.76
C ARG A 156 8.46 -4.11 20.87
N PHE A 157 8.17 -3.17 20.00
CA PHE A 157 8.78 -1.85 19.95
C PHE A 157 7.92 -0.82 20.65
N LYS A 158 8.55 0.10 21.37
CA LYS A 158 7.90 1.21 22.05
C LYS A 158 8.66 2.51 21.82
N LEU A 159 7.97 3.59 21.48
CA LEU A 159 8.54 4.94 21.45
C LEU A 159 7.76 5.84 22.41
N GLU A 160 8.46 6.41 23.39
CA GLU A 160 7.89 7.35 24.36
C GLU A 160 8.74 8.63 24.44
N ASN A 161 8.07 9.78 24.53
CA ASN A 161 8.69 11.09 24.81
C ASN A 161 9.81 11.47 23.83
N ALA A 162 9.60 11.27 22.53
CA ALA A 162 10.61 11.48 21.49
C ALA A 162 10.82 12.96 21.09
N ASN A 163 10.88 13.89 22.05
CA ASN A 163 11.11 15.32 21.81
C ASN A 163 12.45 15.64 21.11
N HIS A 164 13.32 14.64 20.93
CA HIS A 164 14.70 14.83 20.49
C HIS A 164 15.02 14.24 19.11
N ASN A 165 14.17 13.41 18.53
CA ASN A 165 14.46 12.76 17.25
C ASN A 165 13.60 13.36 16.14
N LYS A 166 14.22 14.19 15.29
CA LYS A 166 13.56 14.76 14.12
C LYS A 166 13.17 13.71 13.08
N ASP A 167 13.85 12.57 13.06
CA ASP A 167 13.54 11.42 12.21
C ASP A 167 13.88 10.14 12.98
N PHE A 168 12.89 9.28 13.20
CA PHE A 168 13.06 8.02 13.92
C PHE A 168 12.43 6.85 13.16
N SER A 169 13.06 5.69 13.26
CA SER A 169 12.52 4.44 12.74
C SER A 169 12.90 3.28 13.65
N PHE A 170 12.00 2.31 13.84
CA PHE A 170 12.30 1.11 14.62
C PHE A 170 13.14 0.12 13.82
N ILE A 171 12.79 -0.05 12.54
CA ILE A 171 13.53 -0.92 11.62
C ILE A 171 13.87 -0.10 10.37
N ILE A 172 15.15 -0.03 10.04
CA ILE A 172 15.68 0.57 8.81
C ILE A 172 16.27 -0.54 7.94
N ILE A 173 15.77 -0.66 6.72
CA ILE A 173 16.29 -1.56 5.69
C ILE A 173 17.05 -0.68 4.70
N LYS A 174 18.36 -0.86 4.61
CA LYS A 174 19.19 -0.13 3.64
C LYS A 174 19.10 -0.78 2.26
N ASP A 175 19.71 -0.07 1.33
CA ASP A 175 19.95 -0.45 -0.05
C ASP A 175 20.61 -1.84 -0.15
N GLY A 176 20.30 -2.59 -1.21
CA GLY A 176 20.82 -3.94 -1.48
C GLY A 176 20.21 -5.06 -0.64
N VAL A 177 19.67 -4.75 0.55
CA VAL A 177 19.15 -5.76 1.47
C VAL A 177 17.90 -6.45 0.91
N SER A 178 17.96 -7.78 0.79
CA SER A 178 16.96 -8.56 0.10
C SER A 178 16.52 -9.82 0.86
N ASN A 179 15.41 -10.43 0.43
CA ASN A 179 14.85 -11.68 0.97
C ASN A 179 14.51 -11.62 2.47
N LEU A 180 14.01 -10.49 2.93
CA LEU A 180 13.68 -10.27 4.34
C LEU A 180 12.27 -10.75 4.70
N ILE A 181 12.12 -11.27 5.92
CA ILE A 181 10.82 -11.51 6.54
C ILE A 181 10.74 -10.71 7.83
N ILE A 182 9.71 -9.87 7.96
CA ILE A 182 9.43 -9.09 9.15
C ILE A 182 7.99 -9.33 9.58
N GLU A 183 7.79 -10.19 10.57
CA GLU A 183 6.48 -10.73 10.92
C GLU A 183 6.11 -10.69 12.40
N ASN A 184 4.82 -10.61 12.71
CA ASN A 184 4.30 -10.68 14.09
C ASN A 184 4.90 -9.66 15.08
N ASN A 185 5.44 -8.53 14.58
CA ASN A 185 5.98 -7.49 15.45
C ASN A 185 4.89 -6.49 15.85
N HIS A 186 5.05 -5.89 17.03
CA HIS A 186 4.16 -4.86 17.55
C HIS A 186 4.90 -3.54 17.72
N PHE A 187 4.36 -2.46 17.16
CA PHE A 187 4.92 -1.11 17.23
C PHE A 187 3.95 -0.18 17.97
N ASP A 188 4.32 0.20 19.19
CA ASP A 188 3.55 1.10 20.05
C ASP A 188 4.23 2.49 20.08
N VAL A 189 3.57 3.54 19.58
CA VAL A 189 4.05 4.93 19.69
C VAL A 189 2.99 5.79 20.36
N SER A 190 3.43 6.51 21.40
CA SER A 190 2.60 7.50 22.09
C SER A 190 3.38 8.78 22.33
N ASN A 191 2.68 9.91 22.26
CA ASN A 191 3.23 11.23 22.58
C ASN A 191 4.44 11.63 21.72
N LEU A 192 4.46 11.26 20.44
CA LEU A 192 5.38 11.89 19.49
C LEU A 192 4.92 13.35 19.33
N ILE A 193 5.78 14.34 19.54
CA ILE A 193 5.40 15.76 19.47
C ILE A 193 6.40 16.59 18.66
N GLY A 194 5.91 17.69 18.08
CA GLY A 194 6.74 18.66 17.38
C GLY A 194 7.15 18.21 15.98
N ASP A 195 8.29 18.67 15.50
CA ASP A 195 8.71 18.51 14.09
C ASP A 195 9.22 17.12 13.71
N SER A 196 9.02 16.12 14.58
CA SER A 196 9.45 14.75 14.36
C SER A 196 8.76 14.11 13.16
N LYS A 197 9.52 13.24 12.50
CA LYS A 197 9.06 12.27 11.50
C LYS A 197 9.27 10.87 12.06
N LEU A 198 8.29 10.00 11.85
CA LEU A 198 8.35 8.60 12.26
C LEU A 198 8.04 7.71 11.07
N SER A 199 8.87 6.71 10.86
CA SER A 199 8.55 5.55 10.02
C SER A 199 8.79 4.29 10.84
N ALA A 200 7.73 3.55 11.20
CA ALA A 200 7.94 2.36 12.04
C ALA A 200 8.84 1.34 11.31
N LYS A 201 8.60 1.14 10.01
CA LYS A 201 9.51 0.45 9.09
C LYS A 201 9.88 1.38 7.94
N LYS A 202 11.17 1.61 7.75
CA LYS A 202 11.72 2.47 6.70
C LYS A 202 12.61 1.64 5.77
N ILE A 203 12.26 1.60 4.49
CA ILE A 203 13.10 1.04 3.43
C ILE A 203 13.72 2.22 2.68
N ILE A 204 15.04 2.23 2.59
CA ILE A 204 15.81 3.27 1.93
C ILE A 204 16.50 2.62 0.75
N GLY A 205 16.33 3.20 -0.44
CA GLY A 205 17.02 2.77 -1.66
C GLY A 205 17.89 3.87 -2.23
N SER A 206 19.02 3.47 -2.80
CA SER A 206 19.98 4.29 -3.55
C SER A 206 20.36 3.61 -4.86
N ASP A 207 21.36 2.73 -4.85
CA ASP A 207 22.00 2.11 -6.02
C ASP A 207 21.48 0.69 -6.31
N GLU A 208 21.17 -0.10 -5.27
CA GLU A 208 20.72 -1.48 -5.36
C GLU A 208 19.32 -1.66 -4.75
N SER A 209 18.27 -1.79 -5.57
CA SER A 209 16.90 -1.91 -5.05
C SER A 209 16.76 -3.03 -4.01
N ALA A 210 16.19 -2.71 -2.85
CA ALA A 210 15.88 -3.69 -1.82
C ALA A 210 14.78 -4.64 -2.34
N ALA A 211 15.02 -5.96 -2.32
CA ALA A 211 14.18 -6.90 -3.05
C ALA A 211 13.57 -8.02 -2.19
N ASN A 212 12.39 -8.51 -2.59
CA ASN A 212 11.71 -9.65 -1.95
C ASN A 212 11.49 -9.45 -0.43
N ILE A 213 11.06 -8.26 -0.02
CA ILE A 213 10.79 -7.94 1.38
C ILE A 213 9.36 -8.33 1.71
N ARG A 214 9.15 -9.06 2.82
CA ARG A 214 7.84 -9.51 3.29
C ARG A 214 7.54 -8.92 4.66
N ILE A 215 6.48 -8.11 4.74
CA ILE A 215 5.99 -7.48 5.97
C ILE A 215 4.63 -8.08 6.30
N LEU A 216 4.59 -8.99 7.28
CA LEU A 216 3.45 -9.90 7.52
C LEU A 216 2.89 -9.78 8.94
N ASN A 217 1.57 -9.77 9.12
CA ASN A 217 0.93 -9.94 10.44
C ASN A 217 1.43 -8.98 11.55
N ASN A 218 1.91 -7.79 11.20
CA ASN A 218 2.39 -6.83 12.21
C ASN A 218 1.25 -5.96 12.71
N ALA A 219 1.37 -5.50 13.96
CA ALA A 219 0.47 -4.53 14.56
C ALA A 219 1.19 -3.19 14.72
N PHE A 220 0.60 -2.11 14.19
CA PHE A 220 1.09 -0.75 14.31
C PHE A 220 0.04 0.09 15.02
N ASN A 221 0.40 0.66 16.17
CA ASN A 221 -0.42 1.56 16.94
C ASN A 221 0.38 2.85 17.17
N LEU A 222 0.24 3.79 16.23
CA LEU A 222 1.10 4.96 16.14
C LEU A 222 0.28 6.22 16.41
N SER A 223 0.62 6.95 17.48
CA SER A 223 -0.08 8.19 17.82
C SER A 223 0.90 9.33 18.13
N GLY A 224 0.57 10.53 17.66
CA GLY A 224 1.39 11.71 17.87
C GLY A 224 0.77 13.02 17.39
N ASP A 225 1.52 14.08 17.58
CA ASP A 225 1.36 15.45 17.09
C ASP A 225 2.65 15.80 16.34
N SER A 226 2.83 15.21 15.16
CA SER A 226 4.12 15.20 14.45
C SER A 226 4.00 15.61 12.98
N ASN A 227 5.11 16.03 12.37
CA ASN A 227 5.10 16.40 10.96
C ASN A 227 4.69 15.24 10.05
N SER A 228 5.13 14.03 10.38
CA SER A 228 4.81 12.85 9.58
C SER A 228 4.87 11.57 10.40
N ILE A 229 3.82 10.75 10.31
CA ILE A 229 3.79 9.39 10.87
C ILE A 229 3.54 8.41 9.74
N SER A 230 4.38 7.39 9.62
CA SER A 230 4.18 6.28 8.70
C SER A 230 4.39 4.93 9.39
N ALA A 231 3.51 3.95 9.11
CA ALA A 231 3.75 2.58 9.56
C ALA A 231 4.78 1.86 8.67
N ILE A 232 4.60 1.93 7.35
CA ILE A 232 5.53 1.35 6.38
C ILE A 232 5.85 2.40 5.33
N SER A 233 7.13 2.73 5.19
CA SER A 233 7.60 3.71 4.23
C SER A 233 8.74 3.15 3.38
N ALA A 234 8.66 3.30 2.05
CA ALA A 234 9.77 3.11 1.13
C ALA A 234 10.08 4.45 0.45
N LEU A 235 11.22 5.05 0.79
CA LEU A 235 11.58 6.43 0.44
C LEU A 235 12.93 6.51 -0.25
N ASN A 236 13.03 7.45 -1.19
CA ASN A 236 14.28 7.76 -1.86
C ASN A 236 14.92 8.93 -1.13
N GLU A 237 15.94 8.65 -0.32
CA GLU A 237 16.66 9.66 0.43
C GLU A 237 17.84 10.21 -0.37
N GLY A 238 17.53 11.11 -1.32
CA GLY A 238 18.54 12.05 -1.83
C GLY A 238 18.93 11.91 -3.30
N PHE A 239 18.30 11.04 -4.09
CA PHE A 239 18.67 10.87 -5.49
C PHE A 239 17.47 10.86 -6.44
N SER A 240 17.30 11.91 -7.22
CA SER A 240 16.17 12.08 -8.14
C SER A 240 16.16 11.09 -9.33
N SER A 241 17.19 10.28 -9.51
CA SER A 241 17.45 9.51 -10.74
C SER A 241 17.23 8.00 -10.66
N TYR A 242 16.84 7.44 -9.52
CA TYR A 242 16.66 5.99 -9.41
C TYR A 242 15.23 5.56 -9.68
N ASP A 243 15.11 4.60 -10.59
CA ASP A 243 13.84 4.13 -11.12
C ASP A 243 13.08 3.28 -10.08
N ASP A 244 13.77 2.46 -9.28
CA ASP A 244 13.15 1.54 -8.31
C ASP A 244 13.91 1.45 -6.97
N ILE A 245 13.25 1.78 -5.85
CA ILE A 245 13.71 1.62 -4.45
C ILE A 245 13.49 0.20 -3.98
N THR A 246 12.30 -0.36 -4.27
CA THR A 246 11.96 -1.72 -3.90
C THR A 246 11.53 -2.53 -5.12
N ASN A 247 11.95 -3.79 -5.14
CA ASN A 247 11.49 -4.76 -6.12
C ASN A 247 10.80 -5.91 -5.39
N THR A 248 9.49 -6.07 -5.59
CA THR A 248 8.70 -7.15 -4.96
C THR A 248 8.61 -6.98 -3.43
N LEU A 249 7.96 -5.91 -2.98
CA LEU A 249 7.55 -5.73 -1.59
C LEU A 249 6.18 -6.37 -1.35
N THR A 250 6.07 -7.28 -0.38
CA THR A 250 4.79 -7.87 0.05
C THR A 250 4.37 -7.33 1.41
N VAL A 251 3.21 -6.70 1.49
CA VAL A 251 2.58 -6.22 2.73
C VAL A 251 1.24 -6.94 2.92
N LEU A 252 1.18 -7.88 3.87
CA LEU A 252 0.06 -8.80 4.03
C LEU A 252 -0.41 -8.90 5.49
N ASN A 253 -1.73 -8.87 5.71
CA ASN A 253 -2.36 -9.13 7.02
C ASN A 253 -1.88 -8.21 8.15
N ASN A 254 -1.44 -6.99 7.85
CA ASN A 254 -1.03 -6.05 8.89
C ASN A 254 -2.25 -5.30 9.42
N LYS A 255 -2.21 -4.97 10.71
CA LYS A 255 -3.16 -4.07 11.37
C LYS A 255 -2.47 -2.74 11.65
N ILE A 256 -2.89 -1.68 10.98
CA ILE A 256 -2.30 -0.35 11.05
C ILE A 256 -3.33 0.61 11.62
N SER A 257 -3.00 1.24 12.74
CA SER A 257 -3.79 2.29 13.39
C SER A 257 -2.88 3.50 13.59
N ILE A 258 -3.18 4.61 12.93
CA ILE A 258 -2.40 5.85 13.01
C ILE A 258 -3.32 7.00 13.41
N SER A 259 -2.87 7.81 14.38
CA SER A 259 -3.54 9.04 14.77
C SER A 259 -2.53 10.17 14.89
N ASN A 260 -2.57 11.14 13.97
CA ASN A 260 -1.75 12.34 14.03
C ASN A 260 -2.63 13.58 14.25
N SER A 261 -2.48 14.24 15.39
CA SER A 261 -3.29 15.43 15.71
C SER A 261 -2.73 16.74 15.16
N ARG A 262 -1.58 16.71 14.49
CA ARG A 262 -0.91 17.92 14.01
C ARG A 262 -1.66 18.52 12.83
N GLU A 263 -1.92 19.82 12.91
CA GLU A 263 -2.34 20.64 11.76
C GLU A 263 -1.26 20.61 10.68
N ASP A 264 -1.65 20.34 9.42
CA ASP A 264 -0.74 20.10 8.30
C ASP A 264 0.17 18.85 8.45
N GLY A 265 -0.07 18.02 9.47
CA GLY A 265 0.67 16.79 9.69
C GLY A 265 0.24 15.69 8.73
N PHE A 266 1.22 14.94 8.22
CA PHE A 266 0.95 13.81 7.33
C PHE A 266 0.86 12.49 8.09
N SER A 267 -0.10 11.66 7.73
CA SER A 267 -0.28 10.32 8.27
C SER A 267 -0.39 9.33 7.12
N TYR A 268 0.50 8.33 7.10
CA TYR A 268 0.57 7.34 6.04
C TYR A 268 0.47 5.93 6.61
N GLY A 269 -0.58 5.18 6.25
CA GLY A 269 -0.61 3.75 6.55
C GLY A 269 0.56 3.05 5.85
N ILE A 270 0.56 3.10 4.52
CA ILE A 270 1.64 2.62 3.67
C ILE A 270 2.01 3.71 2.67
N ASN A 271 3.28 4.12 2.66
CA ASN A 271 3.84 5.11 1.74
C ASN A 271 4.93 4.46 0.88
N LEU A 272 4.64 4.19 -0.39
CA LEU A 272 5.61 3.64 -1.33
C LEU A 272 5.95 4.65 -2.41
N VAL A 273 7.23 4.92 -2.58
CA VAL A 273 7.78 5.71 -3.68
C VAL A 273 8.60 4.78 -4.57
N ASN A 274 8.63 5.03 -5.89
CA ASN A 274 9.49 4.33 -6.88
C ASN A 274 9.59 2.82 -6.59
N SER A 275 8.47 2.09 -6.62
CA SER A 275 8.46 0.68 -6.24
C SER A 275 7.92 -0.19 -7.38
N LEU A 276 8.53 -1.36 -7.59
CA LEU A 276 8.18 -2.29 -8.64
C LEU A 276 7.48 -3.53 -8.09
N ASN A 277 6.30 -3.84 -8.63
CA ASN A 277 5.50 -5.02 -8.27
C ASN A 277 5.17 -5.15 -6.76
N PRO A 278 4.78 -4.09 -6.02
CA PRO A 278 4.37 -4.29 -4.65
C PRO A 278 3.05 -5.06 -4.60
N LYS A 279 2.96 -6.01 -3.67
CA LYS A 279 1.73 -6.73 -3.33
C LYS A 279 1.22 -6.27 -1.97
N ILE A 280 0.09 -5.59 -1.94
CA ILE A 280 -0.52 -5.05 -0.72
C ILE A 280 -1.90 -5.69 -0.57
N SER A 281 -2.05 -6.62 0.37
CA SER A 281 -3.32 -7.34 0.51
C SER A 281 -3.74 -7.66 1.92
N SER A 282 -5.05 -7.76 2.15
CA SER A 282 -5.63 -8.19 3.43
C SER A 282 -5.18 -7.37 4.65
N ASN A 283 -4.82 -6.10 4.46
CA ASN A 283 -4.46 -5.20 5.55
C ASN A 283 -5.70 -4.47 6.08
N SER A 284 -5.72 -4.22 7.38
CA SER A 284 -6.68 -3.33 8.03
C SER A 284 -5.97 -2.05 8.41
N ILE A 285 -6.33 -0.94 7.77
CA ILE A 285 -5.63 0.34 7.84
C ILE A 285 -6.62 1.40 8.30
N ASP A 286 -6.37 2.01 9.45
CA ASP A 286 -7.14 3.14 9.99
C ASP A 286 -6.18 4.30 10.24
N VAL A 287 -6.36 5.40 9.52
CA VAL A 287 -5.49 6.57 9.57
C VAL A 287 -6.34 7.81 9.85
N ILE A 288 -6.01 8.48 10.94
CA ILE A 288 -6.65 9.71 11.39
C ILE A 288 -5.61 10.82 11.41
N GLY A 289 -5.95 11.96 10.81
CA GLY A 289 -5.14 13.17 10.83
C GLY A 289 -5.64 14.21 9.84
N ASP A 290 -5.02 15.38 9.87
CA ASP A 290 -5.40 16.47 8.96
C ASP A 290 -5.15 16.08 7.49
N THR A 291 -3.94 15.60 7.20
CA THR A 291 -3.62 14.91 5.94
C THR A 291 -3.40 13.42 6.20
N ALA A 292 -4.40 12.60 5.91
CA ALA A 292 -4.41 11.16 6.17
C ALA A 292 -4.52 10.36 4.86
N PHE A 293 -3.57 9.45 4.65
CA PHE A 293 -3.56 8.52 3.52
C PHE A 293 -3.38 7.09 4.04
N GLY A 294 -4.34 6.22 3.76
CA GLY A 294 -4.21 4.80 4.04
C GLY A 294 -3.13 4.17 3.18
N LEU A 295 -3.22 4.39 1.86
CA LEU A 295 -2.22 3.99 0.86
C LEU A 295 -1.82 5.19 0.00
N TYR A 296 -0.54 5.51 -0.02
CA TYR A 296 0.04 6.53 -0.91
C TYR A 296 1.14 5.88 -1.76
N LEU A 297 0.93 5.82 -3.08
CA LEU A 297 1.83 5.18 -4.05
C LEU A 297 2.26 6.20 -5.10
N ASN A 298 3.53 6.58 -5.06
CA ASN A 298 4.11 7.53 -6.01
C ASN A 298 5.12 6.82 -6.92
N LYS A 299 4.93 6.93 -8.25
CA LYS A 299 5.76 6.26 -9.26
C LYS A 299 5.91 4.75 -9.00
N VAL A 300 4.81 4.10 -8.62
CA VAL A 300 4.77 2.66 -8.38
C VAL A 300 4.31 1.94 -9.64
N SER A 301 5.09 0.95 -10.07
CA SER A 301 4.83 0.18 -11.28
C SER A 301 4.22 -1.19 -10.96
N ARG A 302 3.07 -1.49 -11.59
CA ARG A 302 2.35 -2.78 -11.47
C ARG A 302 2.00 -3.18 -10.02
N PRO A 303 1.38 -2.30 -9.22
CA PRO A 303 0.93 -2.70 -7.89
C PRO A 303 -0.18 -3.75 -7.97
N ASP A 304 -0.11 -4.76 -7.10
CA ASP A 304 -1.18 -5.75 -6.86
C ASP A 304 -1.82 -5.43 -5.50
N ILE A 305 -2.99 -4.78 -5.54
CA ILE A 305 -3.70 -4.29 -4.34
C ILE A 305 -5.05 -4.99 -4.26
N ALA A 306 -5.26 -5.78 -3.21
CA ALA A 306 -6.48 -6.59 -3.08
C ALA A 306 -6.91 -6.74 -1.62
N ASP A 307 -8.22 -6.81 -1.37
CA ASP A 307 -8.80 -7.19 -0.08
C ASP A 307 -8.32 -6.35 1.13
N ASN A 308 -7.95 -5.09 0.93
CA ASN A 308 -7.60 -4.19 2.05
C ASN A 308 -8.85 -3.46 2.56
N GLU A 309 -8.92 -3.27 3.87
CA GLU A 309 -9.93 -2.45 4.53
C GLU A 309 -9.27 -1.16 5.01
N ILE A 310 -9.59 -0.04 4.34
CA ILE A 310 -8.89 1.24 4.54
C ILE A 310 -9.88 2.30 5.01
N TYR A 311 -9.62 2.88 6.17
CA TYR A 311 -10.34 4.02 6.72
C TYR A 311 -9.41 5.23 6.80
N GLU A 312 -9.87 6.35 6.25
CA GLU A 312 -9.21 7.65 6.36
C GLU A 312 -10.18 8.59 7.07
N ASN A 313 -9.79 9.11 8.24
CA ASN A 313 -10.62 9.96 9.08
C ASN A 313 -12.01 9.35 9.37
N ASN A 314 -12.03 8.06 9.74
CA ASN A 314 -13.23 7.25 10.01
C ASN A 314 -14.16 7.01 8.81
N ALA A 315 -13.73 7.32 7.59
CA ALA A 315 -14.48 7.03 6.37
C ALA A 315 -13.78 5.93 5.57
N LEU A 316 -14.54 4.93 5.09
CA LEU A 316 -14.02 3.90 4.20
C LEU A 316 -13.51 4.55 2.92
N VAL A 317 -12.36 4.10 2.42
CA VAL A 317 -11.72 4.59 1.19
C VAL A 317 -11.34 3.43 0.29
N SER A 318 -11.58 3.58 -1.01
CA SER A 318 -11.21 2.62 -2.07
C SER A 318 -10.14 3.17 -3.02
N ILE A 319 -9.70 4.40 -2.79
CA ILE A 319 -8.72 5.11 -3.63
C ILE A 319 -7.31 4.79 -3.12
N VAL A 320 -6.39 4.71 -4.07
CA VAL A 320 -4.95 4.69 -3.81
C VAL A 320 -4.41 6.06 -4.24
N HIS A 321 -3.81 6.79 -3.31
CA HIS A 321 -3.41 8.18 -3.56
C HIS A 321 -2.05 8.27 -4.25
N SER A 322 -1.90 9.26 -5.13
CA SER A 322 -0.63 9.65 -5.77
C SER A 322 -0.54 11.19 -5.87
N ASP A 323 0.42 11.70 -6.66
CA ASP A 323 0.52 13.14 -6.97
C ASP A 323 -0.45 13.61 -8.07
N ASN A 324 -1.30 12.69 -8.58
CA ASN A 324 -2.31 12.99 -9.58
C ASN A 324 -3.70 12.48 -9.17
N PRO A 325 -4.46 13.29 -8.38
CA PRO A 325 -5.81 12.96 -7.93
C PRO A 325 -6.79 12.54 -9.05
N THR A 326 -6.67 13.13 -10.24
CA THR A 326 -7.49 12.74 -11.41
C THR A 326 -7.23 11.28 -11.79
N ASN A 327 -5.95 10.89 -11.89
CA ASN A 327 -5.57 9.53 -12.24
C ASN A 327 -5.92 8.54 -11.14
N ASP A 328 -5.89 8.96 -9.88
CA ASP A 328 -6.24 8.11 -8.74
C ASP A 328 -7.72 7.69 -8.81
N ILE A 329 -8.62 8.65 -9.04
CA ILE A 329 -10.05 8.37 -9.22
C ILE A 329 -10.30 7.57 -10.50
N GLN A 330 -9.64 7.93 -11.62
CA GLN A 330 -9.78 7.18 -12.87
C GLN A 330 -9.33 5.72 -12.71
N SER A 331 -8.22 5.46 -12.03
CA SER A 331 -7.70 4.11 -11.80
C SER A 331 -8.65 3.27 -10.94
N ALA A 332 -9.30 3.89 -9.95
CA ALA A 332 -10.32 3.23 -9.15
C ALA A 332 -11.56 2.87 -9.99
N ILE A 333 -12.00 3.77 -10.88
CA ILE A 333 -13.09 3.48 -11.84
C ILE A 333 -12.69 2.34 -12.79
N ASP A 334 -11.48 2.37 -13.33
CA ASP A 334 -11.01 1.38 -14.29
C ASP A 334 -10.90 -0.02 -13.65
N SER A 335 -10.51 -0.08 -12.37
CA SER A 335 -10.38 -1.33 -11.60
C SER A 335 -11.72 -1.87 -11.08
N ALA A 336 -12.72 -1.01 -10.90
CA ALA A 336 -14.06 -1.39 -10.42
C ALA A 336 -14.80 -2.31 -11.42
N LYS A 337 -15.57 -3.26 -10.89
CA LYS A 337 -16.54 -4.04 -11.67
C LYS A 337 -17.83 -3.26 -11.85
N ASP A 338 -18.62 -3.67 -12.83
CA ASP A 338 -19.95 -3.10 -13.06
C ASP A 338 -20.85 -3.33 -11.82
N GLY A 339 -21.41 -2.25 -11.28
CA GLY A 339 -22.20 -2.22 -10.06
C GLY A 339 -21.42 -1.89 -8.77
N ASP A 340 -20.09 -1.79 -8.82
CA ASP A 340 -19.28 -1.53 -7.63
C ASP A 340 -19.50 -0.11 -7.06
N THR A 341 -19.13 0.05 -5.78
CA THR A 341 -19.10 1.33 -5.09
C THR A 341 -17.66 1.73 -4.78
N ILE A 342 -17.28 2.93 -5.20
CA ILE A 342 -15.98 3.55 -5.00
C ILE A 342 -16.14 4.60 -3.90
N TYR A 343 -15.41 4.43 -2.79
CA TYR A 343 -15.45 5.37 -1.68
C TYR A 343 -14.24 6.31 -1.75
N LEU A 344 -14.50 7.63 -1.78
CA LEU A 344 -13.47 8.68 -1.78
C LEU A 344 -13.18 9.22 -0.37
N GLY A 345 -13.86 8.71 0.66
CA GLY A 345 -13.76 9.22 2.03
C GLY A 345 -14.10 10.71 2.14
N ASN A 346 -13.29 11.47 2.88
CA ASN A 346 -13.42 12.93 3.05
C ASN A 346 -12.25 13.71 2.41
N GLY A 347 -11.45 13.06 1.55
CA GLY A 347 -10.26 13.66 0.95
C GLY A 347 -10.57 14.84 0.03
N LEU A 348 -9.61 15.76 -0.12
CA LEU A 348 -9.66 16.86 -1.09
C LEU A 348 -8.89 16.46 -2.36
N TYR A 349 -9.59 16.41 -3.50
CA TYR A 349 -9.05 16.00 -4.78
C TYR A 349 -9.07 17.19 -5.75
N ALA A 350 -7.89 17.72 -6.09
CA ALA A 350 -7.76 18.75 -7.10
C ALA A 350 -7.74 18.11 -8.49
N ILE A 351 -8.87 18.17 -9.19
CA ILE A 351 -9.06 17.52 -10.48
C ILE A 351 -8.57 18.44 -11.59
N LYS A 352 -7.65 17.92 -12.41
CA LYS A 352 -6.97 18.65 -13.49
C LYS A 352 -7.51 18.33 -14.88
N ASP A 353 -8.05 17.13 -15.05
CA ASP A 353 -8.59 16.63 -16.32
C ASP A 353 -9.92 15.92 -16.08
N SER A 354 -10.74 15.77 -17.12
CA SER A 354 -12.03 15.07 -17.03
C SER A 354 -11.86 13.60 -16.69
N ILE A 355 -12.71 13.09 -15.79
CA ILE A 355 -12.78 11.68 -15.40
C ILE A 355 -13.81 10.95 -16.27
N THR A 356 -13.41 9.86 -16.93
CA THR A 356 -14.29 9.08 -17.81
C THR A 356 -14.91 7.90 -17.07
N VAL A 357 -16.24 7.81 -17.09
CA VAL A 357 -17.01 6.71 -16.52
C VAL A 357 -17.72 5.93 -17.64
N ASN A 358 -17.25 4.72 -17.89
CA ASN A 358 -17.70 3.84 -18.99
C ASN A 358 -18.34 2.54 -18.50
N LYS A 359 -18.69 2.46 -17.21
CA LYS A 359 -19.35 1.35 -16.54
C LYS A 359 -20.31 1.87 -15.47
N SER A 360 -21.24 1.05 -15.01
CA SER A 360 -22.17 1.43 -13.94
C SER A 360 -21.45 1.35 -12.60
N VAL A 361 -21.37 2.46 -11.87
CA VAL A 361 -20.68 2.53 -10.57
C VAL A 361 -21.34 3.57 -9.67
N SER A 362 -21.10 3.46 -8.37
CA SER A 362 -21.43 4.51 -7.40
C SER A 362 -20.16 5.12 -6.84
N ILE A 363 -20.02 6.45 -6.89
CA ILE A 363 -18.92 7.21 -6.32
C ILE A 363 -19.46 7.95 -5.10
N VAL A 364 -18.88 7.68 -3.93
CA VAL A 364 -19.40 8.12 -2.63
C VAL A 364 -18.36 8.96 -1.89
N GLY A 365 -18.77 10.13 -1.41
CA GLY A 365 -17.92 11.02 -0.62
C GLY A 365 -16.95 11.85 -1.45
N GLY A 366 -15.91 12.38 -0.79
CA GLY A 366 -14.86 13.19 -1.39
C GLY A 366 -15.24 14.65 -1.56
N ARG A 367 -14.21 15.50 -1.54
CA ARG A 367 -14.28 16.93 -1.85
C ARG A 367 -13.52 17.15 -3.15
N LEU A 368 -14.22 17.37 -4.25
CA LEU A 368 -13.58 17.60 -5.54
C LEU A 368 -13.41 19.09 -5.74
N LEU A 369 -12.15 19.54 -5.84
CA LEU A 369 -11.82 20.88 -6.27
C LEU A 369 -11.57 20.84 -7.76
N ASP A 370 -12.45 21.50 -8.49
CA ASP A 370 -12.29 21.67 -9.92
C ASP A 370 -11.18 22.70 -10.20
N ASN A 371 -10.18 22.33 -10.99
CA ASN A 371 -9.01 23.17 -11.24
C ASN A 371 -8.65 23.16 -12.73
N ILE A 372 -9.55 23.68 -13.55
CA ILE A 372 -9.28 23.93 -14.97
C ILE A 372 -8.57 25.28 -15.09
N ASP A 373 -7.25 25.17 -15.21
CA ASP A 373 -6.27 26.15 -15.70
C ASP A 373 -6.70 27.63 -15.67
N SER A 374 -6.22 28.36 -14.65
CA SER A 374 -6.39 29.81 -14.52
C SER A 374 -5.78 30.65 -15.66
N ASN A 375 -5.18 30.01 -16.68
CA ASN A 375 -4.52 30.68 -17.81
C ASN A 375 -5.22 30.49 -19.17
N SER A 376 -6.29 29.70 -19.28
CA SER A 376 -7.05 29.63 -20.54
C SER A 376 -8.10 30.75 -20.58
N ASN A 377 -8.00 31.60 -21.61
CA ASN A 377 -8.91 32.72 -21.88
C ASN A 377 -10.38 32.36 -21.61
N PRO A 378 -11.14 33.24 -20.96
CA PRO A 378 -12.56 33.03 -20.73
C PRO A 378 -13.32 33.22 -22.05
N LEU A 379 -14.45 32.53 -22.17
CA LEU A 379 -15.47 32.71 -23.20
C LEU A 379 -15.08 32.22 -24.59
N VAL A 380 -15.36 30.94 -24.84
CA VAL A 380 -16.27 30.39 -25.88
C VAL A 380 -15.88 28.91 -26.03
N SER A 381 -16.73 27.99 -25.53
CA SER A 381 -16.59 26.51 -25.52
C SER A 381 -15.88 25.81 -24.33
N ASN A 382 -16.19 26.19 -23.08
CA ASN A 382 -15.82 25.38 -21.90
C ASN A 382 -16.62 24.05 -21.90
N ASP A 383 -16.15 23.08 -22.70
CA ASP A 383 -16.65 21.70 -22.83
C ASP A 383 -15.79 20.70 -22.01
N ASN A 384 -15.16 21.16 -20.93
CA ASN A 384 -14.33 20.30 -20.07
C ASN A 384 -15.10 19.94 -18.78
N PRO A 385 -15.99 18.94 -18.82
CA PRO A 385 -16.74 18.50 -17.65
C PRO A 385 -15.81 17.85 -16.61
N LEU A 386 -16.19 17.88 -15.34
CA LEU A 386 -15.50 17.09 -14.31
C LEU A 386 -15.62 15.58 -14.60
N PHE A 387 -16.81 15.14 -15.01
CA PHE A 387 -17.09 13.75 -15.38
C PHE A 387 -17.62 13.62 -16.81
N ILE A 388 -17.11 12.65 -17.56
CA ILE A 388 -17.66 12.22 -18.85
C ILE A 388 -18.27 10.84 -18.66
N VAL A 389 -19.59 10.75 -18.74
CA VAL A 389 -20.34 9.49 -18.61
C VAL A 389 -20.80 9.03 -19.98
N SER A 390 -20.59 7.77 -20.32
CA SER A 390 -20.91 7.24 -21.66
C SER A 390 -21.65 5.91 -21.62
N GLY A 391 -22.32 5.55 -22.72
CA GLY A 391 -23.01 4.27 -22.89
C GLY A 391 -24.31 4.15 -22.09
N LYS A 392 -24.81 2.92 -21.92
CA LYS A 392 -26.03 2.59 -21.13
C LYS A 392 -25.80 2.55 -19.61
N ASN A 393 -24.72 3.16 -19.13
CA ASN A 393 -24.25 2.99 -17.76
C ASN A 393 -25.07 3.80 -16.76
N THR A 394 -25.26 3.28 -15.55
CA THR A 394 -25.83 4.03 -14.44
C THR A 394 -24.73 4.48 -13.50
N VAL A 395 -24.53 5.79 -13.37
CA VAL A 395 -23.53 6.38 -12.49
C VAL A 395 -24.22 7.13 -11.35
N ASN A 396 -23.83 6.82 -10.12
CA ASN A 396 -24.33 7.52 -8.94
C ASN A 396 -23.20 8.34 -8.31
N PHE A 397 -23.43 9.62 -8.08
CA PHE A 397 -22.58 10.53 -7.31
C PHE A 397 -23.30 10.81 -5.99
N ILE A 398 -22.74 10.36 -4.86
CA ILE A 398 -23.45 10.33 -3.57
C ILE A 398 -22.63 11.04 -2.49
N ASN A 399 -23.25 11.98 -1.77
CA ASN A 399 -22.67 12.69 -0.62
C ASN A 399 -21.29 13.33 -0.91
N MET A 400 -21.12 13.89 -2.12
CA MET A 400 -19.89 14.55 -2.53
C MET A 400 -19.93 16.04 -2.23
N THR A 401 -18.79 16.64 -1.91
CA THR A 401 -18.64 18.10 -1.95
C THR A 401 -17.95 18.50 -3.25
N LEU A 402 -18.53 19.43 -4.00
CA LEU A 402 -18.02 19.90 -5.28
C LEU A 402 -17.67 21.38 -5.16
N ILE A 403 -16.38 21.69 -5.20
CA ILE A 403 -15.85 23.05 -5.10
C ILE A 403 -15.51 23.51 -6.50
N LEU A 404 -16.36 24.38 -7.05
CA LEU A 404 -16.28 24.83 -8.44
C LEU A 404 -15.52 26.16 -8.54
N ASP A 405 -14.62 26.25 -9.50
CA ASP A 405 -13.85 27.46 -9.83
C ASP A 405 -14.10 27.86 -11.29
N ASN A 406 -15.10 28.72 -11.52
CA ASN A 406 -15.52 29.21 -12.84
C ASN A 406 -15.98 28.14 -13.86
N ASN A 407 -16.13 26.89 -13.45
CA ASN A 407 -16.62 25.83 -14.33
C ASN A 407 -18.14 25.67 -14.24
N ASP A 408 -18.76 25.80 -15.41
CA ASP A 408 -20.19 25.73 -15.60
C ASP A 408 -20.67 24.30 -15.91
N LEU A 409 -19.85 23.24 -15.80
CA LEU A 409 -20.28 21.88 -16.20
C LEU A 409 -19.72 20.77 -15.30
N PHE A 410 -20.57 20.19 -14.45
CA PHE A 410 -20.17 19.05 -13.60
C PHE A 410 -20.08 17.72 -14.37
N ALA A 411 -21.10 17.33 -15.14
CA ALA A 411 -21.08 16.07 -15.88
C ALA A 411 -21.54 16.20 -17.34
N LEU A 412 -20.86 15.48 -18.23
CA LEU A 412 -21.23 15.33 -19.63
C LEU A 412 -21.72 13.91 -19.90
N SER A 413 -22.97 13.80 -20.33
CA SER A 413 -23.58 12.55 -20.82
C SER A 413 -23.33 12.41 -22.33
N LYS A 414 -22.47 11.46 -22.70
CA LYS A 414 -22.23 11.08 -24.10
C LYS A 414 -23.21 9.99 -24.51
N ILE A 415 -24.09 10.36 -25.43
CA ILE A 415 -25.13 9.49 -25.96
C ILE A 415 -24.61 8.81 -27.21
N SER A 416 -24.66 7.47 -27.25
CA SER A 416 -24.12 6.67 -28.34
C SER A 416 -25.20 5.87 -29.06
N ASN A 417 -24.91 5.45 -30.30
CA ASN A 417 -25.77 4.52 -31.01
C ASN A 417 -25.81 3.18 -30.27
N SER A 418 -27.01 2.64 -30.05
CA SER A 418 -27.12 1.29 -29.51
C SER A 418 -26.78 0.25 -30.58
N THR A 419 -26.56 -1.00 -30.15
CA THR A 419 -26.47 -2.15 -31.07
C THR A 419 -27.75 -2.41 -31.85
N ASN A 420 -28.89 -1.84 -31.42
CA ASN A 420 -30.14 -1.83 -32.18
C ASN A 420 -30.16 -0.57 -33.07
N PRO A 421 -30.36 -0.68 -34.39
CA PRO A 421 -30.32 0.45 -35.32
C PRO A 421 -31.31 1.58 -35.03
N VAL A 422 -32.33 1.34 -34.19
CA VAL A 422 -33.34 2.33 -33.77
C VAL A 422 -33.13 2.78 -32.32
N GLY A 423 -32.27 2.12 -31.55
CA GLY A 423 -32.04 2.41 -30.15
C GLY A 423 -30.90 3.40 -29.92
N ILE A 424 -31.07 4.23 -28.90
CA ILE A 424 -30.05 5.15 -28.40
C ILE A 424 -29.62 4.68 -27.00
N ASP A 425 -28.32 4.66 -26.77
CA ASP A 425 -27.72 4.36 -25.48
C ASP A 425 -27.45 5.68 -24.76
N TYR A 426 -28.23 5.95 -23.72
CA TYR A 426 -28.02 7.10 -22.85
C TYR A 426 -27.63 6.61 -21.44
N PRO A 427 -26.66 7.27 -20.79
CA PRO A 427 -26.29 6.93 -19.43
C PRO A 427 -27.35 7.44 -18.47
N THR A 428 -27.49 6.85 -17.29
CA THR A 428 -28.28 7.41 -16.19
C THR A 428 -27.34 8.04 -15.17
N ILE A 429 -27.51 9.32 -14.87
CA ILE A 429 -26.68 10.06 -13.89
C ILE A 429 -27.55 10.42 -12.70
N ASN A 430 -27.19 9.91 -11.53
CA ASN A 430 -27.88 10.20 -10.27
C ASN A 430 -26.94 10.99 -9.35
N ILE A 431 -27.36 12.18 -8.91
CA ILE A 431 -26.62 13.03 -7.96
C ILE A 431 -27.45 13.09 -6.68
N LYS A 432 -26.94 12.55 -5.58
CA LYS A 432 -27.68 12.40 -4.32
C LYS A 432 -26.91 12.98 -3.14
N GLY A 433 -27.51 13.89 -2.39
CA GLY A 433 -26.89 14.44 -1.18
C GLY A 433 -25.62 15.24 -1.44
N ALA A 434 -25.40 15.74 -2.65
CA ALA A 434 -24.20 16.49 -3.00
C ALA A 434 -24.29 17.93 -2.45
N ASP A 435 -23.14 18.46 -2.03
CA ASP A 435 -22.97 19.84 -1.57
C ASP A 435 -22.11 20.61 -2.57
N PHE A 436 -22.67 21.63 -3.21
CA PHE A 436 -21.96 22.44 -4.19
C PHE A 436 -21.46 23.73 -3.53
N GLN A 437 -20.20 24.11 -3.79
CA GLN A 437 -19.54 25.26 -3.18
C GLN A 437 -18.81 26.07 -4.24
N LYS A 438 -18.75 27.40 -4.08
CA LYS A 438 -17.87 28.26 -4.88
C LYS A 438 -16.47 28.25 -4.27
N ARG A 439 -15.42 28.22 -5.09
CA ARG A 439 -14.04 28.40 -4.61
C ARG A 439 -13.82 29.80 -4.04
N ASN A 440 -14.34 30.83 -4.72
CA ASN A 440 -14.19 32.23 -4.36
C ASN A 440 -15.51 33.00 -4.53
N ASP A 441 -15.79 33.96 -3.64
CA ASP A 441 -16.98 34.84 -3.69
C ASP A 441 -16.95 35.89 -4.81
N ALA A 442 -15.86 35.96 -5.58
CA ALA A 442 -15.54 37.09 -6.44
C ALA A 442 -16.20 37.07 -7.84
N VAL A 443 -16.86 35.97 -8.22
CA VAL A 443 -17.51 35.86 -9.53
C VAL A 443 -18.98 35.46 -9.33
N ASP A 444 -19.87 36.40 -9.66
CA ASP A 444 -21.30 36.13 -9.86
C ASP A 444 -21.42 35.29 -11.15
N GLY A 445 -21.21 33.97 -11.04
CA GLY A 445 -21.38 33.05 -12.17
C GLY A 445 -22.80 33.16 -12.72
N GLU A 446 -22.94 33.57 -13.98
CA GLU A 446 -24.23 33.86 -14.61
C GLU A 446 -25.10 32.62 -14.88
N SER A 447 -24.54 31.40 -14.80
CA SER A 447 -25.30 30.13 -14.72
C SER A 447 -24.33 28.96 -14.65
N ILE A 448 -24.40 28.13 -13.61
CA ILE A 448 -23.63 26.88 -13.56
C ILE A 448 -24.51 25.74 -14.06
N SER A 449 -24.12 25.08 -15.15
CA SER A 449 -24.80 23.87 -15.64
C SER A 449 -24.32 22.64 -14.87
N LEU A 450 -25.26 21.84 -14.37
CA LEU A 450 -24.89 20.60 -13.68
C LEU A 450 -24.61 19.46 -14.65
N VAL A 451 -25.45 19.32 -15.68
CA VAL A 451 -25.32 18.24 -16.66
C VAL A 451 -25.62 18.73 -18.07
N LYS A 452 -24.78 18.32 -19.03
CA LYS A 452 -24.97 18.49 -20.47
C LYS A 452 -25.04 17.12 -21.13
N SER A 453 -25.92 16.95 -22.12
CA SER A 453 -26.00 15.73 -22.92
C SER A 453 -25.62 16.03 -24.37
N ILE A 454 -24.71 15.25 -24.95
CA ILE A 454 -24.29 15.38 -26.36
C ILE A 454 -24.59 14.06 -27.08
N SER A 455 -25.13 14.16 -28.28
CA SER A 455 -25.50 13.03 -29.13
C SER A 455 -24.86 13.15 -30.50
N GLU A 456 -24.41 12.03 -31.06
CA GLU A 456 -23.92 11.96 -32.44
C GLU A 456 -25.03 12.03 -33.50
N ARG A 457 -26.31 11.97 -33.08
CA ARG A 457 -27.49 12.00 -33.95
C ARG A 457 -28.60 12.90 -33.41
N PRO A 458 -29.53 13.36 -34.27
CA PRO A 458 -30.72 14.05 -33.80
C PRO A 458 -31.52 13.12 -32.88
N ILE A 459 -31.79 13.58 -31.67
CA ILE A 459 -32.63 12.87 -30.71
C ILE A 459 -34.03 13.45 -30.80
N PHE A 460 -35.01 12.58 -31.07
CA PHE A 460 -36.42 12.96 -31.16
C PHE A 460 -37.22 12.62 -29.88
N GLU A 461 -36.57 11.99 -28.89
CA GLU A 461 -37.17 11.60 -27.62
C GLU A 461 -36.65 12.48 -26.47
N SER A 462 -37.52 12.78 -25.51
CA SER A 462 -37.12 13.46 -24.27
C SER A 462 -36.20 12.54 -23.46
N ILE A 463 -35.03 13.02 -23.08
CA ILE A 463 -34.08 12.27 -22.27
C ILE A 463 -34.26 12.69 -20.81
N ASN A 464 -34.87 11.82 -20.00
CA ASN A 464 -35.02 12.00 -18.56
C ASN A 464 -34.13 10.99 -17.82
N ASN A 465 -32.83 11.21 -17.87
CA ASN A 465 -31.81 10.29 -17.35
C ASN A 465 -30.91 10.92 -16.29
N VAL A 466 -31.21 12.16 -15.87
CA VAL A 466 -30.49 12.88 -14.82
C VAL A 466 -31.43 13.06 -13.63
N ASN A 467 -31.04 12.54 -12.47
CA ASN A 467 -31.79 12.68 -11.23
C ASN A 467 -30.95 13.40 -10.19
N ILE A 468 -31.47 14.50 -9.63
CA ILE A 468 -30.83 15.25 -8.54
C ILE A 468 -31.74 15.19 -7.32
N GLU A 469 -31.25 14.62 -6.23
CA GLU A 469 -32.04 14.38 -5.02
C GLU A 469 -31.30 14.88 -3.78
N LYS A 470 -31.96 15.68 -2.95
CA LYS A 470 -31.46 16.11 -1.63
C LYS A 470 -30.08 16.80 -1.69
N SER A 471 -29.76 17.47 -2.79
CA SER A 471 -28.50 18.20 -2.96
C SER A 471 -28.66 19.68 -2.61
N ASN A 472 -27.61 20.27 -2.06
CA ASN A 472 -27.55 21.71 -1.77
C ASN A 472 -26.92 22.43 -2.96
N LEU A 473 -27.71 23.22 -3.69
CA LEU A 473 -27.24 24.02 -4.81
C LEU A 473 -26.87 25.43 -4.34
N ILE A 474 -25.84 26.03 -4.95
CA ILE A 474 -25.54 27.45 -4.75
C ILE A 474 -26.51 28.33 -5.56
N GLU A 475 -26.74 29.55 -5.06
CA GLU A 475 -27.55 30.55 -5.75
C GLU A 475 -27.00 30.83 -7.16
N GLY A 476 -27.87 30.79 -8.17
CA GLY A 476 -27.50 30.96 -9.59
C GLY A 476 -27.24 29.68 -10.40
N MET A 477 -27.29 28.48 -9.79
CA MET A 477 -27.16 27.20 -10.52
C MET A 477 -28.38 26.87 -11.40
N SER A 478 -28.16 26.56 -12.68
CA SER A 478 -29.17 25.99 -13.59
C SER A 478 -29.06 24.46 -13.61
N GLN A 479 -30.19 23.77 -13.39
CA GLN A 479 -30.14 22.33 -13.06
C GLN A 479 -29.79 21.43 -14.26
N VAL A 480 -30.22 21.76 -15.48
CA VAL A 480 -29.90 20.97 -16.69
C VAL A 480 -29.97 21.86 -17.91
N GLU A 481 -28.93 21.85 -18.74
CA GLU A 481 -28.94 22.47 -20.06
C GLU A 481 -28.87 21.40 -21.15
N TYR A 482 -29.95 21.28 -21.93
CA TYR A 482 -30.04 20.33 -23.04
C TYR A 482 -29.55 21.00 -24.32
N TYR A 483 -28.38 20.60 -24.81
CA TYR A 483 -27.86 21.01 -26.12
C TYR A 483 -27.73 19.82 -27.05
N THR A 484 -28.66 19.67 -28.00
CA THR A 484 -28.49 18.72 -29.12
C THR A 484 -27.61 19.35 -30.20
N PHE A 485 -26.32 19.04 -30.21
CA PHE A 485 -25.44 19.31 -31.35
C PHE A 485 -25.46 18.11 -32.31
N ASN A 486 -25.92 18.31 -33.54
CA ASN A 486 -25.49 17.42 -34.62
C ASN A 486 -24.08 17.84 -34.99
N ASP A 487 -23.07 16.98 -34.78
CA ASP A 487 -21.82 17.12 -35.51
C ASP A 487 -22.07 16.78 -36.98
N SER A 488 -22.69 17.70 -37.69
CA SER A 488 -22.81 17.66 -39.14
C SER A 488 -21.68 18.45 -39.77
N SER A 489 -20.43 18.10 -39.45
CA SER A 489 -19.30 18.41 -40.34
C SER A 489 -19.37 17.62 -41.66
N SER A 490 -20.37 16.75 -41.87
CA SER A 490 -20.50 15.97 -43.11
C SER A 490 -21.87 15.93 -43.80
N ASN A 491 -22.96 16.53 -43.31
CA ASN A 491 -24.19 16.67 -44.11
C ASN A 491 -25.11 17.78 -43.58
N GLU A 492 -25.36 18.82 -44.38
CA GLU A 492 -26.41 19.81 -44.14
C GLU A 492 -27.76 19.13 -43.84
N ILE A 493 -28.21 19.19 -42.60
CA ILE A 493 -29.62 18.93 -42.27
C ILE A 493 -30.33 20.28 -42.34
N ASN A 494 -30.96 20.53 -43.48
CA ASN A 494 -31.75 21.72 -43.76
C ASN A 494 -33.11 21.63 -43.03
N PHE A 495 -33.21 22.28 -41.86
CA PHE A 495 -34.47 22.39 -41.11
C PHE A 495 -35.38 23.46 -41.74
N ASN A 496 -36.19 23.06 -42.72
CA ASN A 496 -37.09 23.97 -43.42
C ASN A 496 -38.45 24.19 -42.74
N ASN A 497 -38.62 23.87 -41.45
CA ASN A 497 -39.82 24.23 -40.68
C ASN A 497 -39.53 24.31 -39.17
N GLY A 498 -39.29 25.54 -38.70
CA GLY A 498 -39.60 26.06 -37.36
C GLY A 498 -39.27 25.20 -36.13
N ILE A 499 -38.11 25.45 -35.53
CA ILE A 499 -37.88 25.16 -34.10
C ILE A 499 -38.78 26.10 -33.28
N LYS A 500 -39.70 25.54 -32.51
CA LYS A 500 -40.35 26.24 -31.40
C LYS A 500 -39.63 25.79 -30.12
N THR A 501 -38.98 26.75 -29.46
CA THR A 501 -38.56 26.68 -28.07
C THR A 501 -39.67 26.03 -27.24
N ILE A 502 -39.36 24.94 -26.53
CA ILE A 502 -40.20 24.45 -25.44
C ILE A 502 -39.57 25.02 -24.16
N ILE A 503 -40.27 25.97 -23.54
CA ILE A 503 -40.07 26.39 -22.15
C ILE A 503 -40.77 25.38 -21.27
#